data_AF-X1GG66-F1
#
_entry.id   AF-X1GG66-F1
#
_cell.length_a   1.000
_cell.length_b   1.000
_cell.length_c   1.000
_cell.angle_alpha   90.00
_cell.angle_beta   90.00
_cell.angle_gamma   90.00
#
_symmetry.space_group_name_H-M   'P 1'
#
loop_
_entity.id
_entity.type
_entity.pdbx_description
1 polymer ?
#
loop_
_entity_poly.entity_id
_entity_poly.type
_entity_poly.pdbx_seq_one_letter_code
_entity_poly.pdbx_strand_id
1 'polypeptide(L)' 'RKKAKTKAADSKVVKQPDQTQTAPPGNFCTQCGNNNDEGVKFCIKCGNQL' A
#
# COMPACT_ATOMS: atom_id res chain seq x y z
N ARG A 1 8.32 -47.17 -18.96
CA ARG A 1 7.50 -46.01 -19.42
C ARG A 1 8.18 -44.73 -18.94
N LYS A 2 8.21 -43.70 -19.79
CA LYS A 2 9.00 -42.47 -19.69
C LYS A 2 8.84 -41.73 -18.35
N LYS A 3 9.96 -41.19 -17.85
CA LYS A 3 10.07 -40.18 -16.78
C LYS A 3 9.20 -38.96 -17.11
N ALA A 4 8.37 -38.50 -16.18
CA ALA A 4 7.78 -37.16 -16.22
C ALA A 4 8.15 -36.45 -14.92
N LYS A 5 9.23 -35.65 -14.99
CA LYS A 5 9.59 -34.63 -14.01
C LYS A 5 8.80 -33.38 -14.40
N THR A 6 7.81 -33.01 -13.62
CA THR A 6 7.18 -31.69 -13.69
C THR A 6 7.64 -30.86 -12.50
N LYS A 7 8.68 -30.05 -12.74
CA LYS A 7 8.98 -28.85 -11.98
C LYS A 7 8.28 -27.68 -12.68
N ALA A 8 7.52 -26.89 -11.95
CA ALA A 8 7.26 -25.49 -12.25
C ALA A 8 6.80 -24.81 -10.95
N ALA A 9 7.76 -24.23 -10.24
CA ALA A 9 7.52 -23.21 -9.23
C ALA A 9 7.56 -21.88 -9.96
N ASP A 10 6.44 -21.16 -10.03
CA ASP A 10 6.41 -19.78 -10.48
C ASP A 10 6.27 -18.88 -9.25
N SER A 11 7.41 -18.39 -8.78
CA SER A 11 7.47 -17.17 -7.99
C SER A 11 7.22 -16.00 -8.93
N LYS A 12 6.01 -15.45 -8.91
CA LYS A 12 5.83 -14.06 -9.32
C LYS A 12 5.22 -13.28 -8.17
N VAL A 13 6.07 -12.40 -7.66
CA VAL A 13 5.81 -11.46 -6.59
C VAL A 13 4.56 -10.64 -6.93
N VAL A 14 3.52 -10.74 -6.11
CA VAL A 14 2.47 -9.71 -6.03
C VAL A 14 2.67 -9.04 -4.69
N LYS A 15 3.59 -8.07 -4.68
CA LYS A 15 3.80 -7.17 -3.55
C LYS A 15 2.74 -6.07 -3.62
N GLN A 16 1.48 -6.45 -3.43
CA GLN A 16 0.41 -5.49 -3.24
C GLN A 16 -0.06 -5.60 -1.79
N PRO A 17 0.33 -4.67 -0.89
CA PRO A 17 -0.60 -4.28 0.13
C PRO A 17 -1.73 -3.54 -0.60
N ASP A 18 -2.68 -4.33 -1.10
CA ASP A 18 -4.02 -3.88 -1.42
C ASP A 18 -4.62 -3.34 -0.13
N GLN A 19 -4.37 -2.06 0.14
CA GLN A 19 -5.20 -1.28 1.02
C GLN A 19 -6.11 -0.47 0.13
N THR A 20 -7.12 -1.17 -0.40
CA THR A 20 -8.41 -0.58 -0.73
C THR A 20 -8.98 0.04 0.55
N GLN A 21 -8.46 1.21 0.93
CA GLN A 21 -9.09 2.06 1.93
C GLN A 21 -10.22 2.77 1.21
N THR A 22 -11.43 2.33 1.53
CA THR A 22 -12.67 3.03 1.20
C THR A 22 -12.57 4.38 1.90
N ALA A 23 -12.01 5.38 1.21
CA ALA A 23 -11.67 6.68 1.76
C ALA A 23 -12.91 7.30 2.42
N PRO A 24 -12.90 7.52 3.75
CA PRO A 24 -13.69 8.61 4.30
C PRO A 24 -13.12 9.98 3.79
N PRO A 25 -13.43 11.18 4.33
CA PRO A 25 -12.81 12.41 3.80
C PRO A 25 -11.35 12.59 4.28
N GLY A 26 -10.41 12.32 3.38
CA GLY A 26 -8.97 12.53 3.60
C GLY A 26 -8.59 13.83 4.29
N ASN A 27 -7.79 13.74 5.36
CA ASN A 27 -7.33 14.91 6.12
C ASN A 27 -6.18 15.61 5.38
N PHE A 28 -6.38 16.87 5.04
CA PHE A 28 -5.32 17.72 4.50
C PHE A 28 -4.43 18.22 5.64
N CYS A 29 -3.12 18.20 5.41
CA CYS A 29 -2.17 18.74 6.37
C CYS A 29 -2.28 20.27 6.39
N THR A 30 -2.63 20.85 7.53
CA THR A 30 -2.68 22.32 7.70
C THR A 30 -1.32 23.00 7.58
N GLN A 31 -0.24 22.24 7.76
CA GLN A 31 1.13 22.77 7.81
C GLN A 31 1.84 22.76 6.46
N CYS A 32 1.51 21.81 5.58
CA CYS A 32 2.13 21.73 4.24
C CYS A 32 1.14 21.62 3.09
N GLY A 33 -0.15 21.52 3.37
CA GLY A 33 -1.22 21.39 2.38
C GLY A 33 -1.35 20.01 1.73
N ASN A 34 -0.56 19.01 2.15
CA ASN A 34 -0.61 17.69 1.52
C ASN A 34 -1.89 16.95 1.89
N ASN A 35 -2.54 16.31 0.91
CA ASN A 35 -3.62 15.36 1.17
C ASN A 35 -3.05 14.09 1.79
N ASN A 36 -3.59 13.67 2.93
CA ASN A 36 -3.20 12.44 3.57
C ASN A 36 -4.42 11.52 3.65
N ASP A 37 -4.12 10.23 3.60
CA ASP A 37 -5.12 9.18 3.74
C ASP A 37 -5.68 9.17 5.17
N GLU A 38 -6.82 8.53 5.36
CA GLU A 38 -7.40 8.46 6.69
C GLU A 38 -6.78 7.38 7.54
N GLY A 39 -6.71 7.65 8.84
CA GLY A 39 -5.99 6.79 9.78
C GLY A 39 -4.49 7.08 9.88
N VAL A 40 -3.92 7.95 9.05
CA VAL A 40 -2.54 8.42 9.27
C VAL A 40 -2.51 9.50 10.35
N LYS A 41 -1.69 9.28 11.38
CA LYS A 41 -1.54 10.22 12.52
C LYS A 41 -0.57 11.36 12.23
N PHE A 42 0.25 11.19 11.20
CA PHE A 42 1.30 12.12 10.81
C PHE A 42 1.29 12.26 9.29
N CYS A 43 1.61 13.45 8.81
CA CYS A 43 1.70 13.77 7.40
C CYS A 43 2.83 12.98 6.77
N ILE A 44 2.50 12.23 5.72
CA ILE A 44 3.47 11.43 4.97
C ILE A 44 4.53 12.29 4.26
N LYS A 45 4.24 13.58 4.06
CA LYS A 45 5.08 14.51 3.29
C LYS A 45 5.98 15.38 4.17
N CYS A 46 5.48 15.86 5.32
CA CYS A 46 6.26 16.74 6.21
C CYS A 46 6.48 16.17 7.62
N GLY A 47 5.87 15.04 7.98
CA GLY A 47 6.00 14.41 9.30
C GLY A 47 5.21 15.10 10.42
N ASN A 48 4.45 16.15 10.13
CA ASN A 48 3.69 16.86 11.15
C ASN A 48 2.40 16.13 11.53
N GLN A 49 1.93 16.29 12.76
CA GLN A 49 0.67 15.65 13.19
C GLN A 49 -0.52 16.19 12.37
N LEU A 50 -1.40 15.28 11.94
CA LEU A 50 -2.61 15.59 11.17
C LEU A 50 -3.84 15.74 12.04
#